data_AF-B4CXR7-F1
#
_entry.id   AF-B4CXR7-F1
#
_cell.length_a   1.000
_cell.length_b   1.000
_cell.length_c   1.000
_cell.angle_alpha   90.00
_cell.angle_beta   90.00
_cell.angle_gamma   90.00
#
_symmetry.space_group_name_H-M   'P 1'
#
loop_
_entity.id
_entity.type
_entity.pdbx_description
1 polymer ?
#
loop_
_entity_poly.entity_id
_entity_poly.type
_entity_poly.pdbx_seq_one_letter_code
_entity_poly.pdbx_strand_id
1 'polypeptide(L)'
;MNAAERTQANLDTFVEPAPCAGGITLRPFSAGTLTLCRALGLTMITGAAKEELEAMSAEDKQRQLTTFLFIQSQPLGVVKKAVKIARENRAAFEEEYLLPFELDLPVAAMFETMSQLEQSLVSIEAAQVEVHARPGGRQNESKTQPTPN
;
A
#
# COMPACT_ATOMS: atom_id res chain seq x y z
N MET A 1 5.03 12.81 7.54
CA MET A 1 4.99 11.36 7.83
C MET A 1 6.27 10.73 7.30
N ASN A 2 6.91 9.85 8.07
CA ASN A 2 8.06 9.09 7.59
C ASN A 2 7.60 7.79 6.87
N ALA A 3 8.50 7.14 6.13
CA ALA A 3 8.15 5.94 5.34
C ALA A 3 7.61 4.77 6.19
N ALA A 4 8.01 4.67 7.46
CA ALA A 4 7.58 3.61 8.37
C ALA A 4 6.13 3.81 8.84
N GLU A 5 5.76 5.05 9.17
CA GLU A 5 4.39 5.41 9.55
C GLU A 5 3.40 5.12 8.40
N ARG A 6 3.77 5.44 7.15
CA ARG A 6 2.94 5.11 5.98
C ARG A 6 2.81 3.61 5.78
N THR A 7 3.91 2.88 5.91
CA THR A 7 3.85 1.43 5.79
C THR A 7 2.84 0.84 6.78
N GLN A 8 2.82 1.35 8.02
CA GLN A 8 1.87 0.88 9.03
C GLN A 8 0.42 1.23 8.69
N ALA A 9 0.14 2.46 8.26
CA ALA A 9 -1.19 2.87 7.83
C ALA A 9 -1.68 2.06 6.61
N ASN A 10 -0.79 1.82 5.63
CA ASN A 10 -1.07 0.94 4.49
C ASN A 10 -1.39 -0.49 4.95
N LEU A 11 -0.59 -1.04 5.88
CA LEU A 11 -0.81 -2.38 6.44
C LEU A 11 -2.19 -2.52 7.07
N ASP A 12 -2.60 -1.55 7.90
CA ASP A 12 -3.88 -1.60 8.61
C ASP A 12 -5.08 -1.55 7.63
N THR A 13 -4.96 -0.86 6.49
CA THR A 13 -6.01 -0.84 5.46
C THR A 13 -6.11 -2.14 4.65
N PHE A 14 -4.99 -2.83 4.42
CA PHE A 14 -4.99 -4.10 3.69
C PHE A 14 -5.23 -5.34 4.58
N VAL A 15 -5.27 -5.16 5.90
CA VAL A 15 -5.58 -6.22 6.88
C VAL A 15 -7.07 -6.51 6.95
N GLU A 16 -7.94 -5.53 6.65
CA GLU A 16 -9.36 -5.82 6.41
C GLU A 16 -9.48 -6.56 5.06
N PRO A 17 -9.96 -7.83 5.07
CA PRO A 17 -10.09 -8.57 3.83
C PRO A 17 -11.19 -7.93 2.99
N ALA A 18 -10.82 -7.19 1.95
CA ALA A 18 -11.72 -6.90 0.85
C ALA A 18 -11.99 -8.26 0.15
N PRO A 19 -13.18 -8.85 0.32
CA PRO A 19 -13.38 -10.25 -0.04
C PRO A 19 -13.36 -10.45 -1.57
N CYS A 20 -13.52 -9.38 -2.36
CA CYS A 20 -13.45 -9.39 -3.82
C CYS A 20 -13.01 -8.01 -4.36
N ALA A 21 -12.19 -8.01 -5.42
CA ALA A 21 -12.03 -6.88 -6.33
C ALA A 21 -12.37 -7.38 -7.76
N GLY A 22 -13.47 -6.89 -8.33
CA GLY A 22 -13.98 -7.25 -9.65
C GLY A 22 -14.12 -8.75 -9.88
N GLY A 23 -14.58 -9.49 -8.86
CA GLY A 23 -14.74 -10.95 -8.91
C GLY A 23 -13.49 -11.76 -8.54
N ILE A 24 -12.38 -11.11 -8.19
CA ILE A 24 -11.13 -11.76 -7.77
C ILE A 24 -11.06 -11.79 -6.25
N THR A 25 -10.96 -12.99 -5.67
CA THR A 25 -10.72 -13.16 -4.24
C THR A 25 -9.28 -12.81 -3.90
N LEU A 26 -9.09 -11.79 -3.07
CA LEU A 26 -7.79 -11.38 -2.56
C LEU A 26 -7.49 -12.12 -1.26
N ARG A 27 -6.24 -12.55 -1.07
CA ARG A 27 -5.78 -13.05 0.23
C ARG A 27 -5.57 -11.91 1.22
N PRO A 28 -5.61 -12.19 2.53
CA PRO A 28 -5.22 -11.22 3.55
C PRO A 28 -3.80 -10.71 3.30
N PHE A 29 -3.59 -9.41 3.45
CA PHE A 29 -2.26 -8.83 3.32
C PHE A 29 -1.39 -9.24 4.51
N SER A 30 -0.29 -9.93 4.18
CA SER A 30 0.61 -10.53 5.17
C SER A 30 1.98 -9.85 5.16
N ALA A 31 2.77 -10.07 6.20
CA ALA A 31 4.18 -9.68 6.22
C ALA A 31 4.97 -10.25 5.02
N GLY A 32 4.60 -11.44 4.56
CA GLY A 32 5.15 -12.05 3.35
C GLY A 32 4.79 -11.25 2.09
N THR A 33 3.53 -10.83 1.96
CA THR A 33 3.07 -9.97 0.87
C THR A 33 3.82 -8.64 0.85
N LEU A 34 3.97 -7.99 2.01
CA LEU A 34 4.74 -6.74 2.12
C LEU A 34 6.21 -6.94 1.71
N THR A 35 6.82 -8.05 2.12
CA THR A 35 8.21 -8.38 1.74
C THR A 35 8.35 -8.55 0.23
N LEU A 36 7.38 -9.19 -0.42
CA LEU A 36 7.34 -9.33 -1.88
C LEU A 36 7.15 -7.97 -2.57
N CYS A 37 6.24 -7.12 -2.07
CA CYS A 37 6.02 -5.79 -2.61
C CYS A 37 7.30 -4.94 -2.58
N ARG A 38 8.04 -4.98 -1.46
CA ARG A 38 9.35 -4.30 -1.34
C ARG A 38 10.38 -4.87 -2.31
N ALA A 39 10.49 -6.19 -2.40
CA ALA A 39 11.44 -6.85 -3.28
C ALA A 39 11.19 -6.57 -4.77
N LEU A 40 9.93 -6.29 -5.14
CA LEU A 40 9.53 -5.96 -6.51
C LEU A 40 9.41 -4.45 -6.78
N GLY A 41 9.73 -3.60 -5.80
CA GLY A 41 9.68 -2.14 -5.96
C GLY A 41 8.26 -1.58 -6.11
N LEU A 42 7.26 -2.19 -5.48
CA LEU A 42 5.88 -1.69 -5.49
C LEU A 42 5.74 -0.51 -4.51
N THR A 43 6.30 0.63 -4.91
CA THR A 43 6.39 1.86 -4.10
C THR A 43 5.03 2.47 -3.77
N MET A 44 4.01 2.27 -4.62
CA MET A 44 2.61 2.63 -4.29
C MET A 44 2.11 1.92 -3.03
N ILE A 45 2.54 0.67 -2.81
CA ILE A 45 2.11 -0.15 -1.67
C ILE A 45 3.04 0.04 -0.47
N THR A 46 4.34 0.24 -0.74
CA THR A 46 5.38 0.28 0.30
C THR A 46 5.70 1.69 0.81
N GLY A 47 5.02 2.70 0.25
CA GLY A 47 5.07 4.08 0.69
C GLY A 47 6.17 4.89 0.00
N ALA A 48 6.01 5.19 -1.29
CA ALA A 48 6.70 6.28 -2.00
C ALA A 48 6.16 7.64 -1.55
N ALA A 49 7.01 8.68 -1.53
CA ALA A 49 6.62 10.07 -1.20
C ALA A 49 5.42 10.53 -2.06
N LYS A 50 4.61 11.48 -1.57
CA LYS A 50 3.42 11.93 -2.32
C LYS A 50 3.84 12.48 -3.69
N GLU A 51 4.92 13.25 -3.70
CA GLU A 51 5.53 13.85 -4.88
C GLU A 51 6.02 12.76 -5.86
N GLU A 52 6.55 11.65 -5.35
CA GLU A 52 6.97 10.49 -6.16
C GLU A 52 5.76 9.77 -6.76
N LEU A 53 4.65 9.66 -6.02
CA LEU A 53 3.41 9.05 -6.51
C LEU A 53 2.72 9.94 -7.55
N GLU A 54 2.75 11.26 -7.37
CA GLU A 54 2.20 12.22 -8.33
C GLU A 54 3.00 12.26 -9.62
N ALA A 55 4.34 12.19 -9.53
CA ALA A 55 5.25 12.16 -10.68
C ALA A 55 5.25 10.81 -11.43
N MET A 56 4.73 9.74 -10.83
CA MET A 56 4.68 8.42 -11.44
C MET A 56 3.69 8.38 -12.61
N SER A 57 4.13 7.79 -13.73
CA SER A 57 3.31 7.65 -14.93
C SER A 57 2.08 6.76 -14.67
N ALA A 58 1.02 6.96 -15.44
CA ALA A 58 -0.18 6.12 -15.34
C ALA A 58 0.13 4.64 -15.63
N GLU A 59 1.04 4.37 -16.58
CA GLU A 59 1.50 3.03 -16.93
C GLU A 59 2.25 2.37 -15.77
N ASP A 60 3.14 3.09 -15.09
CA ASP A 60 3.84 2.58 -13.92
C ASP A 60 2.88 2.28 -12.77
N LYS A 61 1.88 3.16 -12.56
CA LYS A 61 0.84 2.96 -11.55
C LYS A 61 0.04 1.68 -11.84
N GLN A 62 -0.39 1.53 -13.08
CA GLN A 62 -1.11 0.34 -13.53
C GLN A 62 -0.26 -0.92 -13.34
N ARG A 63 1.01 -0.92 -13.76
CA ARG A 63 1.92 -2.06 -13.61
C ARG A 63 2.10 -2.45 -12.14
N GLN A 64 2.26 -1.49 -11.24
CA GLN A 64 2.40 -1.77 -9.81
C GLN A 64 1.12 -2.38 -9.22
N LEU A 65 -0.04 -1.85 -9.61
CA LEU A 65 -1.35 -2.37 -9.19
C LEU A 65 -1.61 -3.78 -9.70
N THR A 66 -1.37 -4.04 -10.99
CA THR A 66 -1.46 -5.39 -11.56
C THR A 66 -0.54 -6.34 -10.80
N THR A 67 0.72 -5.93 -10.57
CA THR A 67 1.69 -6.77 -9.86
C THR A 67 1.21 -7.10 -8.45
N PHE A 68 0.63 -6.12 -7.75
CA PHE A 68 0.04 -6.33 -6.43
C PHE A 68 -1.13 -7.32 -6.49
N LEU A 69 -2.06 -7.14 -7.44
CA LEU A 69 -3.19 -8.04 -7.64
C LEU A 69 -2.76 -9.47 -7.97
N PHE A 70 -1.74 -9.63 -8.80
CA PHE A 70 -1.15 -10.93 -9.10
C PHE A 70 -0.67 -11.62 -7.81
N ILE A 71 0.09 -10.93 -6.96
CA ILE A 71 0.59 -11.48 -5.70
C ILE A 71 -0.56 -11.89 -4.77
N GLN A 72 -1.63 -11.09 -4.76
CA GLN A 72 -2.77 -11.26 -3.86
C GLN A 72 -3.77 -12.31 -4.32
N SER A 73 -3.83 -12.61 -5.62
CA SER A 73 -4.84 -13.52 -6.19
C SER A 73 -4.25 -14.87 -6.61
N GLN A 74 -3.01 -14.92 -7.09
CA GLN A 74 -2.46 -16.14 -7.71
C GLN A 74 -1.95 -17.18 -6.69
N PRO A 75 -2.04 -18.49 -6.97
CA PRO A 75 -1.57 -19.52 -6.05
C PRO A 75 -0.12 -19.27 -5.58
N LEU A 76 0.17 -19.47 -4.30
CA LEU A 76 1.49 -19.15 -3.72
C LEU A 76 2.66 -19.83 -4.45
N GLY A 77 2.46 -21.04 -4.97
CA GLY A 77 3.45 -21.74 -5.78
C GLY A 77 3.79 -21.00 -7.08
N VAL A 78 2.79 -20.37 -7.71
CA VAL A 78 2.95 -19.54 -8.91
C VAL A 78 3.66 -18.24 -8.54
N VAL A 79 3.19 -17.54 -7.49
CA VAL A 79 3.80 -16.29 -7.03
C VAL A 79 5.28 -16.46 -6.69
N LYS A 80 5.65 -17.55 -5.98
CA LYS A 80 7.05 -17.81 -5.64
C LYS A 80 7.95 -18.00 -6.87
N LYS A 81 7.46 -18.70 -7.90
CA LYS A 81 8.19 -18.89 -9.16
C LYS A 81 8.33 -17.56 -9.91
N ALA A 82 7.23 -16.84 -10.04
CA ALA A 82 7.18 -15.54 -10.72
C ALA A 82 8.13 -14.52 -10.06
N VAL A 83 8.12 -14.42 -8.72
CA VAL A 83 9.02 -13.54 -7.97
C VAL A 83 10.48 -13.92 -8.14
N LYS A 84 10.79 -15.23 -8.19
CA LYS A 84 12.17 -15.68 -8.45
C LYS A 84 12.63 -15.19 -9.83
N ILE A 85 11.80 -15.38 -10.85
CA ILE A 85 12.07 -14.91 -12.22
C ILE A 85 12.20 -13.39 -12.25
N ALA A 86 11.30 -12.65 -11.60
CA ALA A 86 11.34 -11.18 -11.58
C ALA A 86 12.66 -10.59 -11.04
N ARG A 87 13.36 -11.31 -10.16
CA ARG A 87 14.67 -10.91 -9.63
C ARG A 87 15.82 -11.17 -10.60
N GLU A 88 15.68 -12.18 -11.45
CA GLU A 88 16.70 -12.59 -12.42
C GLU A 88 16.49 -11.90 -13.77
N ASN A 89 15.24 -11.81 -14.21
CA ASN A 89 14.80 -11.21 -15.47
C ASN A 89 13.39 -10.63 -15.31
N ARG A 90 13.31 -9.31 -15.20
CA ARG A 90 12.04 -8.60 -15.05
C ARG A 90 11.14 -8.73 -16.27
N ALA A 91 11.70 -8.70 -17.48
CA ALA A 91 10.94 -8.83 -18.72
C ALA A 91 10.28 -10.20 -18.84
N ALA A 92 10.99 -11.28 -18.49
CA ALA A 92 10.41 -12.63 -18.47
C ALA A 92 9.27 -12.76 -17.45
N PHE A 93 9.38 -12.11 -16.28
CA PHE A 93 8.27 -12.05 -15.34
C PHE A 93 7.04 -11.34 -15.92
N GLU A 94 7.26 -10.24 -16.63
CA GLU A 94 6.20 -9.47 -17.27
C GLU A 94 5.51 -10.29 -18.38
N GLU A 95 6.27 -10.91 -19.27
CA GLU A 95 5.72 -11.71 -20.38
C GLU A 95 5.08 -13.03 -19.94
N GLU A 96 5.70 -13.77 -19.01
CA GLU A 96 5.24 -15.12 -18.66
C GLU A 96 4.15 -15.13 -17.57
N TYR A 97 4.06 -14.10 -16.74
CA TYR A 97 3.16 -14.09 -15.58
C TYR A 97 2.22 -12.90 -15.53
N LEU A 98 2.72 -11.67 -15.74
CA LEU A 98 1.86 -10.49 -15.65
C LEU A 98 0.96 -10.35 -16.87
N LEU A 99 1.49 -10.44 -18.09
CA LEU A 99 0.70 -10.25 -19.30
C LEU A 99 -0.46 -11.28 -19.41
N PRO A 100 -0.26 -12.59 -19.17
CA PRO A 100 -1.36 -13.54 -19.16
C PRO A 100 -2.40 -13.22 -18.07
N PHE A 101 -1.93 -12.82 -16.88
CA PHE A 101 -2.83 -12.39 -15.81
C PHE A 101 -3.61 -11.13 -16.17
N GLU A 102 -2.99 -10.13 -16.81
CA GLU A 102 -3.63 -8.91 -17.26
C GLU A 102 -4.70 -9.16 -18.33
N LEU A 103 -4.46 -10.09 -19.24
CA LEU A 103 -5.42 -10.47 -20.27
C LEU A 103 -6.67 -11.16 -19.69
N ASP A 104 -6.51 -11.87 -18.57
CA ASP A 104 -7.60 -12.50 -17.83
C ASP A 104 -8.22 -11.57 -16.77
N LEU A 105 -7.65 -10.37 -16.58
CA LEU A 105 -8.06 -9.45 -15.52
C LEU A 105 -9.33 -8.68 -15.93
N PRO A 106 -10.45 -8.81 -15.19
CA PRO A 106 -11.61 -7.99 -15.46
C PRO A 106 -11.26 -6.51 -15.27
N VAL A 107 -11.63 -5.68 -16.25
CA VAL A 107 -11.39 -4.22 -16.19
C VAL A 107 -12.01 -3.61 -14.91
N ALA A 108 -13.15 -4.14 -14.46
CA ALA A 108 -13.77 -3.72 -13.20
C ALA A 108 -12.89 -3.98 -11.97
N ALA A 109 -12.12 -5.08 -11.96
CA ALA A 109 -11.21 -5.41 -10.86
C ALA A 109 -10.10 -4.36 -10.72
N MET A 110 -9.60 -3.84 -11.84
CA MET A 110 -8.62 -2.76 -11.84
C MET A 110 -9.18 -1.48 -11.23
N PHE A 111 -10.37 -1.05 -11.64
CA PHE A 111 -11.01 0.15 -11.10
C PHE A 111 -11.38 0.03 -9.62
N GLU A 112 -11.91 -1.12 -9.19
CA GLU A 112 -12.22 -1.35 -7.78
C GLU A 112 -10.96 -1.37 -6.92
N THR A 113 -9.88 -1.98 -7.42
CA THR A 113 -8.59 -1.99 -6.72
C THR A 113 -7.99 -0.59 -6.66
N MET A 114 -8.08 0.19 -7.75
CA MET A 114 -7.65 1.59 -7.75
C MET A 114 -8.45 2.41 -6.76
N SER A 115 -9.77 2.27 -6.73
CA SER A 115 -10.64 2.96 -5.78
C SER A 115 -10.35 2.55 -4.34
N GLN A 116 -10.13 1.27 -4.07
CA GLN A 116 -9.69 0.79 -2.75
C GLN A 116 -8.32 1.34 -2.38
N LEU A 117 -7.38 1.37 -3.33
CA LEU A 117 -6.05 1.93 -3.10
C LEU A 117 -6.12 3.43 -2.84
N GLU A 118 -6.92 4.17 -3.60
CA GLU A 118 -7.15 5.60 -3.43
C GLU A 118 -7.85 5.91 -2.11
N GLN A 119 -8.89 5.16 -1.75
CA GLN A 119 -9.52 5.25 -0.42
C GLN A 119 -8.52 4.93 0.68
N SER A 120 -7.67 3.91 0.48
CA SER A 120 -6.59 3.60 1.41
C SER A 120 -5.66 4.79 1.54
N LEU A 121 -5.19 5.37 0.42
CA LEU A 121 -4.30 6.53 0.38
C LEU A 121 -4.93 7.76 1.07
N VAL A 122 -6.24 7.98 0.91
CA VAL A 122 -6.99 9.04 1.60
C VAL A 122 -7.13 8.75 3.10
N SER A 123 -7.39 7.50 3.51
CA SER A 123 -7.39 7.09 4.92
C SER A 123 -6.01 7.22 5.56
N ILE A 124 -4.95 6.96 4.80
CA ILE A 124 -3.56 7.19 5.19
C ILE A 124 -3.28 8.69 5.35
N GLU A 125 -3.81 9.55 4.48
CA GLU A 125 -3.75 11.02 4.64
C GLU A 125 -4.60 11.52 5.82
N ALA A 126 -5.77 10.93 6.08
CA ALA A 126 -6.62 11.31 7.21
C ALA A 126 -6.02 10.89 8.57
N ALA A 127 -5.41 9.71 8.64
CA ALA A 127 -4.65 9.26 9.82
C ALA A 127 -3.43 10.15 10.12
N GLN A 128 -2.90 10.89 9.13
CA GLN A 128 -1.86 11.90 9.35
C GLN A 128 -2.36 13.12 10.13
N VAL A 129 -3.65 13.47 10.01
CA VAL A 129 -4.24 14.63 10.69
C VAL A 129 -4.48 14.34 12.17
N GLU A 130 -4.92 13.12 12.52
CA GLU A 130 -5.12 12.75 13.93
C GLU A 130 -3.81 12.60 14.72
N VAL A 131 -2.73 12.09 14.10
CA VAL A 131 -1.44 11.92 14.80
C VAL A 131 -0.75 13.27 15.07
N HIS A 132 -1.00 14.29 14.25
CA HIS A 132 -0.56 15.66 14.55
C HIS A 132 -1.44 16.39 15.58
N ALA A 133 -2.64 15.88 15.89
CA ALA A 133 -3.50 16.39 16.94
C ALA A 133 -3.31 15.63 18.28
N ARG A 134 -2.07 15.51 18.77
CA ARG A 134 -1.86 15.11 20.17
C ARG A 134 -2.03 16.36 21.07
N PRO A 135 -2.99 16.37 22.02
CA PRO A 135 -3.38 17.57 22.75
C PRO A 135 -2.32 17.93 23.80
N GLY A 136 -1.60 19.02 23.59
CA GLY A 136 -0.75 19.66 24.59
C GLY A 136 -1.53 20.52 25.58
N GLY A 137 -2.66 20.01 26.09
CA GLY A 137 -3.38 20.63 27.21
C GLY A 137 -2.72 20.23 28.52
N ARG A 138 -1.84 21.07 29.06
CA ARG A 138 -1.53 21.10 30.50
C ARG A 138 -1.90 22.48 31.04
N GLN A 139 -3.17 22.63 31.40
CA GLN A 139 -3.54 23.55 32.48
C GLN A 139 -2.79 23.11 33.73
N ASN A 140 -1.95 24.00 34.25
CA ASN A 140 -1.52 23.95 35.63
C ASN A 140 -1.64 25.39 36.16
N GLU A 141 -2.87 25.84 36.34
CA GLU A 141 -3.17 26.97 37.22
C GLU A 141 -3.64 26.43 38.56
N SER A 142 -2.83 26.64 39.59
CA SER A 142 -3.26 26.78 40.98
C SER A 142 -2.20 27.58 41.77
N LYS A 143 -2.26 28.91 41.56
CA LYS A 143 -2.28 29.98 42.57
C LYS A 143 -1.14 30.17 43.62
N THR A 144 -0.54 31.38 43.53
CA THR A 144 -0.06 32.32 44.60
C THR A 144 1.24 31.91 45.35
N GLN A 145 2.31 32.72 45.50
CA GLN A 145 2.43 34.14 45.86
C GLN A 145 3.88 34.65 45.63
N PRO A 146 4.15 35.94 45.33
CA PRO A 146 5.50 36.50 45.30
C PRO A 146 5.90 37.10 46.66
N THR A 147 7.17 36.95 47.05
CA THR A 147 7.83 37.81 48.05
C THR A 147 9.15 38.32 47.46
N PRO A 148 9.35 39.64 47.38
CA PRO A 148 10.69 40.22 47.28
C PRO A 148 11.15 40.69 48.67
N ASN A 149 12.47 40.65 48.86
CA ASN A 149 13.22 41.20 50.00
C ASN A 149 12.93 42.69 50.24
#